data_AF-A0A7C3RXW5-F1
#
_entry.id   AF-A0A7C3RXW5-F1
#
_cell.length_a   1.000
_cell.length_b   1.000
_cell.length_c   1.000
_cell.angle_alpha   90.00
_cell.angle_beta   90.00
_cell.angle_gamma   90.00
#
_symmetry.space_group_name_H-M   'P 1'
#
loop_
_entity.id
_entity.type
_entity.pdbx_description
1 polymer ?
#
loop_
_entity_poly.entity_id
_entity_poly.type
_entity_poly.pdbx_seq_one_letter_code
_entity_poly.pdbx_strand_id
1 'polypeptide(L)'
;MPSDARLERLLDDALEALDAGRNEDAKRAALQAVARGPDDAEAWEYLGTALCRLGDLSAAADAFRHWRDLAPRSRMAHRSLANVLFRLARYEDVEQACRAMAEQWPEDPYSLILLANVRYKQAKEYVQFLDMAFGRDREAASAMLVELFDFTLPHAQGELGLSPSEAARAVKLSEEVLRSLAEDGIAPHHVENGQLVFVARELAAWQTTLSRYGLFPPVQRRPGRPSQ
;
A
#
# COMPACT_ATOMS: atom_id res chain seq x y z
N MET A 1 -28.68 8.27 23.23
CA MET A 1 -28.67 9.46 22.35
C MET A 1 -29.39 9.07 21.08
N PRO A 2 -30.36 9.84 20.57
CA PRO A 2 -30.93 9.54 19.28
C PRO A 2 -29.79 9.59 18.26
N SER A 3 -29.65 8.57 17.44
CA SER A 3 -28.63 8.59 16.40
C SER A 3 -28.94 9.74 15.43
N ASP A 4 -27.91 10.45 15.00
CA ASP A 4 -28.08 11.52 14.04
C ASP A 4 -28.32 10.89 12.67
N ALA A 5 -29.58 10.59 12.37
CA ALA A 5 -29.98 9.92 11.13
C ALA A 5 -29.45 10.60 9.86
N ARG A 6 -29.10 11.89 9.94
CA ARG A 6 -28.43 12.59 8.84
C ARG A 6 -26.95 12.23 8.73
N LEU A 7 -26.24 12.11 9.85
CA LEU A 7 -24.84 11.65 9.87
C LEU A 7 -24.77 10.20 9.38
N GLU A 8 -25.62 9.31 9.90
CA GLU A 8 -25.66 7.91 9.47
C GLU A 8 -25.86 7.78 7.95
N ARG A 9 -26.82 8.52 7.40
CA ARG A 9 -27.03 8.55 5.95
C ARG A 9 -25.80 9.05 5.17
N LEU A 10 -25.09 10.05 5.69
CA LEU A 10 -23.88 10.56 5.04
C LEU A 10 -22.73 9.55 5.08
N LEU A 11 -22.64 8.75 6.15
CA LEU A 11 -21.69 7.64 6.26
C LEU A 11 -22.03 6.52 5.26
N ASP A 12 -23.31 6.14 5.18
CA ASP A 12 -23.80 5.16 4.21
C ASP A 12 -23.52 5.61 2.76
N ASP A 13 -23.88 6.86 2.42
CA ASP A 13 -23.63 7.44 1.10
C ASP A 13 -22.12 7.44 0.75
N ALA A 14 -21.26 7.71 1.75
CA ALA A 14 -19.81 7.71 1.55
C ALA A 14 -19.26 6.29 1.32
N LEU A 15 -19.71 5.33 2.13
CA LEU A 15 -19.31 3.93 2.01
C LEU A 15 -19.76 3.33 0.67
N GLU A 16 -21.02 3.52 0.29
CA GLU A 16 -21.55 3.06 -1.00
C GLU A 16 -20.78 3.66 -2.18
N ALA A 17 -20.42 4.95 -2.09
CA ALA A 17 -19.61 5.60 -3.11
C ALA A 17 -18.18 5.05 -3.15
N LEU A 18 -17.56 4.72 -2.00
CA LEU A 18 -16.26 4.05 -1.95
C LEU A 18 -16.34 2.66 -2.59
N ASP A 19 -17.33 1.85 -2.25
CA ASP A 19 -17.46 0.49 -2.79
C ASP A 19 -17.69 0.50 -4.31
N ALA A 20 -18.40 1.52 -4.81
CA ALA A 20 -18.61 1.72 -6.24
C ALA A 20 -17.45 2.44 -6.96
N GLY A 21 -16.37 2.80 -6.26
CA GLY A 21 -15.24 3.54 -6.82
C GLY A 21 -15.52 5.00 -7.22
N ARG A 22 -16.67 5.54 -6.81
CA ARG A 22 -17.07 6.95 -7.03
C ARG A 22 -16.38 7.85 -6.00
N ASN A 23 -15.05 7.95 -6.09
CA ASN A 23 -14.23 8.55 -5.04
C ASN A 23 -14.53 10.04 -4.77
N GLU A 24 -14.94 10.81 -5.79
CA GLU A 24 -15.36 12.22 -5.60
C GLU A 24 -16.70 12.35 -4.85
N ASP A 25 -17.64 11.44 -5.09
CA ASP A 25 -18.91 11.40 -4.35
C ASP A 25 -18.65 10.98 -2.89
N ALA A 26 -17.80 9.97 -2.69
CA ALA A 26 -17.37 9.52 -1.37
C ALA A 26 -16.72 10.65 -0.57
N LYS A 27 -15.78 11.39 -1.18
CA LYS A 27 -15.14 12.57 -0.57
C LYS A 27 -16.19 13.60 -0.15
N ARG A 28 -17.17 13.89 -1.01
CA ARG A 28 -18.21 14.88 -0.72
C ARG A 28 -19.09 14.48 0.45
N ALA A 29 -19.56 13.22 0.47
CA ALA A 29 -20.37 12.68 1.56
C ALA A 29 -19.58 12.64 2.88
N ALA A 30 -18.34 12.14 2.84
CA ALA A 30 -17.47 12.08 4.01
C ALA A 30 -17.12 13.47 4.57
N LEU A 31 -16.89 14.49 3.72
CA LEU A 31 -16.69 15.87 4.19
C LEU A 31 -17.92 16.43 4.92
N GLN A 32 -19.12 16.12 4.43
CA GLN A 32 -20.36 16.50 5.11
C GLN A 32 -20.55 15.73 6.41
N ALA A 33 -20.17 14.45 6.45
CA ALA A 33 -20.19 13.64 7.67
C ALA A 33 -19.24 14.22 8.73
N VAL A 34 -17.98 14.53 8.37
CA VAL A 34 -17.01 15.17 9.26
C VAL A 34 -17.50 16.53 9.76
N ALA A 35 -18.11 17.35 8.90
CA ALA A 35 -18.66 18.63 9.31
C ALA A 35 -19.83 18.50 10.31
N ARG A 36 -20.55 17.38 10.27
CA ARG A 36 -21.70 17.11 11.13
C ARG A 36 -21.31 16.41 12.43
N GLY A 37 -20.38 15.47 12.36
CA GLY A 37 -19.83 14.68 13.46
C GLY A 37 -18.31 14.70 13.41
N PRO A 38 -17.64 15.77 13.86
CA PRO A 38 -16.18 15.86 13.81
C PRO A 38 -15.46 14.86 14.72
N ASP A 39 -16.17 14.28 15.69
CA ASP A 39 -15.66 13.23 16.58
C ASP A 39 -16.03 11.80 16.11
N ASP A 40 -16.63 11.68 14.93
CA ASP A 40 -16.98 10.39 14.34
C ASP A 40 -15.78 9.79 13.58
N ALA A 41 -15.28 8.66 14.06
CA ALA A 41 -14.09 8.02 13.52
C ALA A 41 -14.29 7.51 12.07
N GLU A 42 -15.48 7.00 11.73
CA GLU A 42 -15.78 6.45 10.40
C GLU A 42 -15.82 7.55 9.34
N ALA A 43 -16.35 8.73 9.69
CA ALA A 43 -16.34 9.89 8.80
C ALA A 43 -14.91 10.25 8.34
N TRP A 44 -13.94 10.23 9.27
CA TRP A 44 -12.54 10.49 8.98
C TRP A 44 -11.86 9.35 8.21
N GLU A 45 -12.22 8.09 8.51
CA GLU A 45 -11.77 6.92 7.75
C GLU A 45 -12.19 7.01 6.28
N TYR A 46 -13.47 7.27 6.02
CA TYR A 46 -14.01 7.36 4.66
C TYR A 46 -13.43 8.56 3.92
N LEU A 47 -13.25 9.70 4.59
CA LEU A 47 -12.61 10.86 4.01
C LEU A 47 -11.17 10.56 3.61
N GLY A 48 -10.37 9.98 4.51
CA GLY A 48 -8.98 9.61 4.22
C GLY A 48 -8.88 8.60 3.09
N THR A 49 -9.76 7.60 3.05
CA THR A 49 -9.81 6.59 1.99
C THR A 49 -10.15 7.20 0.63
N ALA A 50 -11.16 8.08 0.57
CA ALA A 50 -11.54 8.77 -0.65
C ALA A 50 -10.40 9.66 -1.19
N LEU A 51 -9.77 10.46 -0.31
CA LEU A 51 -8.63 11.31 -0.66
C LEU A 51 -7.43 10.50 -1.15
N CYS A 52 -7.15 9.37 -0.49
CA CYS A 52 -6.07 8.45 -0.84
C CYS A 52 -6.24 7.86 -2.25
N ARG A 53 -7.48 7.53 -2.64
CA ARG A 53 -7.83 7.03 -3.98
C ARG A 53 -7.85 8.12 -5.05
N LEU A 54 -8.13 9.37 -4.66
CA LEU A 54 -8.04 10.55 -5.54
C LEU A 54 -6.59 11.05 -5.71
N GLY A 55 -5.63 10.50 -4.95
CA GLY A 55 -4.23 10.90 -5.00
C GLY A 55 -3.88 12.13 -4.16
N ASP A 56 -4.83 12.69 -3.41
CA ASP A 56 -4.57 13.76 -2.45
C ASP A 56 -4.00 13.19 -1.15
N LEU A 57 -2.75 12.72 -1.24
CA LEU A 57 -2.10 11.96 -0.16
C LEU A 57 -1.84 12.82 1.08
N SER A 58 -1.61 14.13 0.90
CA SER A 58 -1.39 15.03 2.03
C SER A 58 -2.67 15.18 2.85
N ALA A 59 -3.81 15.47 2.19
CA ALA A 59 -5.08 15.58 2.90
C ALA A 59 -5.53 14.23 3.48
N ALA A 60 -5.25 13.12 2.79
CA ALA A 60 -5.51 11.78 3.32
C ALA A 60 -4.72 11.50 4.60
N ALA A 61 -3.45 11.93 4.68
CA ALA A 61 -2.63 11.79 5.89
C ALA A 61 -3.21 12.58 7.07
N ASP A 62 -3.77 13.76 6.83
CA ASP A 62 -4.42 14.54 7.89
C ASP A 62 -5.72 13.87 8.36
N ALA A 63 -6.56 13.39 7.42
CA ALA A 63 -7.78 12.66 7.77
C ALA A 63 -7.49 11.37 8.55
N PHE A 64 -6.51 10.56 8.14
CA PHE A 64 -6.12 9.36 8.87
C PHE A 64 -5.46 9.67 10.22
N ARG A 65 -4.82 10.83 10.39
CA ARG A 65 -4.34 11.29 11.70
C ARG A 65 -5.51 11.54 12.64
N HIS A 66 -6.55 12.25 12.18
CA HIS A 66 -7.78 12.43 12.95
C HIS A 66 -8.46 11.11 13.29
N TRP A 67 -8.59 10.20 12.32
CA TRP A 67 -9.15 8.87 12.56
C TRP A 67 -8.38 8.10 13.64
N ARG A 68 -7.04 8.09 13.55
CA ARG A 68 -6.16 7.46 14.56
C ARG A 68 -6.34 8.10 15.94
N ASP A 69 -6.46 9.42 16.01
CA ASP A 69 -6.58 10.13 17.28
C ASP A 69 -7.93 9.84 17.96
N LEU A 70 -9.01 9.69 17.19
CA LEU A 70 -10.32 9.26 17.68
C LEU A 70 -10.39 7.76 18.00
N ALA A 71 -9.64 6.94 17.27
CA ALA A 71 -9.60 5.48 17.42
C ALA A 71 -8.16 4.97 17.63
N PRO A 72 -7.50 5.28 18.78
CA PRO A 72 -6.08 5.00 18.99
C PRO A 72 -5.73 3.50 19.04
N ARG A 73 -6.74 2.64 19.21
CA ARG A 73 -6.60 1.17 19.18
C ARG A 73 -6.94 0.56 17.82
N SER A 74 -7.37 1.35 16.84
CA SER A 74 -7.66 0.87 15.49
C SER A 74 -6.34 0.62 14.75
N ARG A 75 -5.99 -0.65 14.59
CA ARG A 75 -4.83 -1.06 13.79
C ARG A 75 -4.93 -0.53 12.36
N MET A 76 -6.14 -0.49 11.79
CA MET A 76 -6.36 0.01 10.44
C MET A 76 -6.02 1.49 10.33
N ALA A 77 -6.39 2.31 11.31
CA ALA A 77 -6.06 3.73 11.32
C ALA A 77 -4.54 3.98 11.30
N HIS A 78 -3.79 3.23 12.12
CA HIS A 78 -2.33 3.30 12.12
C HIS A 78 -1.71 2.82 10.81
N ARG A 79 -2.18 1.69 10.26
CA ARG A 79 -1.70 1.17 8.96
C ARG A 79 -1.98 2.14 7.82
N SER A 80 -3.19 2.69 7.73
CA SER A 80 -3.57 3.64 6.68
C SER A 80 -2.75 4.92 6.74
N LEU A 81 -2.49 5.45 7.94
CA LEU A 81 -1.59 6.60 8.11
C LEU A 81 -0.15 6.25 7.72
N ALA A 82 0.40 5.11 8.17
CA ALA A 82 1.76 4.71 7.83
C ALA A 82 1.93 4.51 6.31
N ASN A 83 0.96 3.89 5.66
CA ASN A 83 0.94 3.68 4.21
C ASN A 83 0.96 5.00 3.43
N VAL A 84 0.11 5.96 3.81
CA VAL A 84 0.05 7.25 3.10
C VAL A 84 1.31 8.08 3.33
N LEU A 85 1.90 8.03 4.53
CA LEU A 85 3.20 8.64 4.82
C LEU A 85 4.32 8.03 3.97
N PHE A 86 4.29 6.71 3.76
CA PHE A 86 5.24 6.03 2.87
C PHE A 86 5.11 6.51 1.43
N ARG A 87 3.88 6.61 0.91
CA ARG A 87 3.61 7.12 -0.44
C ARG A 87 3.99 8.60 -0.62
N LEU A 88 3.96 9.38 0.45
CA LEU A 88 4.46 10.76 0.51
C LEU A 88 5.99 10.85 0.65
N ALA A 89 6.70 9.71 0.70
CA ALA A 89 8.13 9.61 0.98
C ALA A 89 8.57 10.26 2.32
N ARG A 90 7.65 10.38 3.29
CA ARG A 90 7.94 10.86 4.64
C ARG A 90 8.50 9.73 5.51
N TYR A 91 9.65 9.21 5.11
CA TYR A 91 10.20 7.96 5.64
C TYR A 91 10.51 7.99 7.13
N GLU A 92 10.97 9.13 7.66
CA GLU A 92 11.23 9.30 9.08
C GLU A 92 9.95 9.13 9.92
N ASP A 93 8.84 9.69 9.46
CA ASP A 93 7.54 9.56 10.13
C ASP A 93 7.01 8.11 10.05
N VAL A 94 7.21 7.43 8.91
CA VAL A 94 6.87 6.02 8.76
C VAL A 94 7.66 5.16 9.74
N GLU A 95 8.97 5.39 9.87
CA GLU A 95 9.80 4.63 10.80
C GLU A 95 9.34 4.81 12.26
N GLN A 96 8.98 6.05 12.65
CA GLN A 96 8.45 6.32 13.99
C GLN A 96 7.11 5.61 14.22
N ALA A 97 6.18 5.71 13.26
CA ALA A 97 4.88 5.06 13.35
C ALA A 97 5.03 3.53 13.42
N CYS A 98 5.88 2.93 12.58
CA CYS A 98 6.12 1.49 12.56
C CYS A 98 6.73 0.98 13.86
N ARG A 99 7.62 1.75 14.52
CA ARG A 99 8.14 1.39 15.85
C ARG A 99 7.02 1.31 16.88
N ALA A 100 6.14 2.32 16.94
CA ALA A 100 4.99 2.30 17.84
C ALA A 100 4.01 1.15 17.54
N MET A 101 3.75 0.87 16.26
CA MET A 101 2.90 -0.24 15.85
C MET A 101 3.50 -1.60 16.23
N ALA A 102 4.81 -1.79 16.11
CA ALA A 102 5.49 -3.04 16.48
C ALA A 102 5.51 -3.27 18.00
N GLU A 103 5.48 -2.21 18.81
CA GLU A 103 5.31 -2.31 20.26
C GLU A 103 3.87 -2.68 20.64
N GLN A 104 2.89 -2.10 19.97
CA GLN A 104 1.46 -2.32 20.27
C GLN A 104 0.93 -3.64 19.71
N TRP A 105 1.40 -4.05 18.54
CA TRP A 105 1.00 -5.27 17.83
C TRP A 105 2.24 -6.03 17.34
N PRO A 106 3.03 -6.63 18.27
CA PRO A 106 4.25 -7.34 17.92
C PRO A 106 4.01 -8.55 17.02
N GLU A 107 2.82 -9.13 17.03
CA GLU A 107 2.45 -10.26 16.16
C GLU A 107 2.21 -9.83 14.70
N ASP A 108 1.95 -8.55 14.46
CA ASP A 108 1.59 -8.03 13.14
C ASP A 108 2.84 -7.78 12.27
N PRO A 109 3.03 -8.51 11.15
CA PRO A 109 4.18 -8.31 10.28
C PRO A 109 4.15 -6.99 9.49
N TYR A 110 3.01 -6.30 9.42
CA TYR A 110 2.82 -5.12 8.57
C TYR A 110 3.88 -4.03 8.77
N SER A 111 4.16 -3.67 10.03
CA SER A 111 5.13 -2.61 10.36
C SER A 111 6.55 -2.98 9.91
N LEU A 112 6.91 -4.27 9.99
CA LEU A 112 8.21 -4.78 9.56
C LEU A 112 8.32 -4.82 8.03
N ILE A 113 7.26 -5.18 7.32
CA ILE A 113 7.21 -5.10 5.85
C ILE A 113 7.38 -3.65 5.40
N LEU A 114 6.67 -2.71 6.02
CA LEU A 114 6.75 -1.30 5.65
C LEU A 114 8.12 -0.69 5.99
N LEU A 115 8.72 -1.03 7.14
CA LEU A 115 10.10 -0.67 7.47
C LEU A 115 11.09 -1.23 6.44
N ALA A 116 10.94 -2.49 6.03
CA ALA A 116 11.76 -3.07 4.98
C ALA A 116 11.63 -2.27 3.67
N ASN A 117 10.42 -1.85 3.31
CA ASN A 117 10.20 -1.07 2.10
C ASN A 117 10.85 0.32 2.18
N VAL A 118 10.72 1.01 3.33
CA VAL A 118 11.43 2.29 3.58
C VAL A 118 12.94 2.12 3.41
N ARG A 119 13.52 1.07 4.00
CA ARG A 119 14.96 0.78 3.91
C ARG A 119 15.38 0.53 2.46
N TYR A 120 14.57 -0.22 1.71
CA TYR A 120 14.79 -0.44 0.28
C TYR A 120 14.77 0.89 -0.52
N LYS A 121 13.78 1.75 -0.29
CA LYS A 121 13.68 3.07 -0.95
C LYS A 121 14.88 3.98 -0.64
N GLN A 122 15.50 3.81 0.51
CA GLN A 122 16.72 4.50 0.93
C GLN A 122 18.03 3.80 0.48
N ALA A 123 17.95 2.73 -0.32
CA ALA A 123 19.09 1.89 -0.72
C ALA A 123 19.89 1.32 0.47
N LYS A 124 19.21 1.02 1.58
CA LYS A 124 19.79 0.39 2.77
C LYS A 124 19.37 -1.07 2.88
N GLU A 125 20.09 -1.83 3.70
CA GLU A 125 19.71 -3.22 4.01
C GLU A 125 18.32 -3.29 4.64
N TYR A 126 17.48 -4.18 4.08
CA TYR A 126 16.07 -4.34 4.45
C TYR A 126 15.65 -5.79 4.75
N VAL A 127 16.40 -6.78 4.24
CA VAL A 127 16.04 -8.21 4.32
C VAL A 127 15.85 -8.69 5.76
N GLN A 128 16.62 -8.16 6.72
CA GLN A 128 16.47 -8.49 8.13
C GLN A 128 15.05 -8.22 8.68
N PHE A 129 14.40 -7.15 8.20
CA PHE A 129 13.04 -6.81 8.62
C PHE A 129 12.02 -7.75 8.00
N LEU A 130 12.26 -8.20 6.75
CA LEU A 130 11.45 -9.23 6.12
C LEU A 130 11.61 -10.59 6.83
N ASP A 131 12.84 -10.98 7.19
CA ASP A 131 13.07 -12.21 7.97
C ASP A 131 12.31 -12.15 9.31
N MET A 132 12.36 -11.01 10.00
CA MET A 132 11.57 -10.79 11.22
C MET A 132 10.07 -10.88 10.96
N ALA A 133 9.56 -10.28 9.89
CA ALA A 133 8.13 -10.29 9.53
C ALA A 133 7.63 -11.72 9.29
N PHE A 134 8.36 -12.50 8.49
CA PHE A 134 8.04 -13.90 8.21
C PHE A 134 8.17 -14.80 9.44
N GLY A 135 8.99 -14.39 10.42
CA GLY A 135 9.07 -15.03 11.73
C GLY A 135 7.88 -14.72 12.66
N ARG A 136 7.16 -13.61 12.47
CA ARG A 136 5.95 -13.27 13.24
C ARG A 136 4.74 -14.03 12.73
N ASP A 137 4.47 -13.90 11.44
CA ASP A 137 3.36 -14.56 10.76
C ASP A 137 3.74 -14.75 9.29
N ARG A 138 4.09 -15.99 8.93
CA ARG A 138 4.53 -16.33 7.58
C ARG A 138 3.42 -16.13 6.55
N GLU A 139 2.18 -16.48 6.87
CA GLU A 139 1.07 -16.42 5.92
C GLU A 139 0.70 -14.97 5.63
N ALA A 140 0.52 -14.17 6.69
CA ALA A 140 0.23 -12.75 6.56
C ALA A 140 1.39 -12.00 5.89
N ALA A 141 2.65 -12.28 6.28
CA ALA A 141 3.82 -11.65 5.66
C ALA A 141 3.95 -11.99 4.18
N SER A 142 3.59 -13.21 3.76
CA SER A 142 3.61 -13.61 2.35
C SER A 142 2.64 -12.79 1.52
N ALA A 143 1.40 -12.60 2.00
CA ALA A 143 0.41 -11.78 1.33
C ALA A 143 0.85 -10.31 1.27
N MET A 144 1.28 -9.75 2.41
CA MET A 144 1.70 -8.35 2.51
C MET A 144 2.95 -8.05 1.68
N LEU A 145 3.93 -8.95 1.60
CA LEU A 145 5.13 -8.74 0.79
C LEU A 145 4.78 -8.59 -0.69
N VAL A 146 3.83 -9.37 -1.20
CA VAL A 146 3.39 -9.28 -2.60
C VAL A 146 2.55 -8.03 -2.84
N GLU A 147 1.67 -7.68 -1.90
CA GLU A 147 0.72 -6.57 -2.07
C GLU A 147 1.31 -5.19 -1.81
N LEU A 148 2.23 -5.07 -0.86
CA LEU A 148 2.66 -3.78 -0.32
C LEU A 148 4.08 -3.39 -0.71
N PHE A 149 4.94 -4.35 -1.06
CA PHE A 149 6.35 -4.06 -1.21
C PHE A 149 6.65 -3.49 -2.61
N ASP A 150 6.96 -2.20 -2.62
CA ASP A 150 7.29 -1.47 -3.83
C ASP A 150 8.79 -1.55 -4.14
N PHE A 151 9.14 -2.32 -5.17
CA PHE A 151 10.50 -2.52 -5.65
C PHE A 151 11.01 -1.44 -6.61
N THR A 152 10.26 -0.36 -6.85
CA THR A 152 10.77 0.78 -7.64
C THR A 152 11.68 1.69 -6.79
N LEU A 153 12.61 2.42 -7.40
CA LEU A 153 13.48 3.37 -6.71
C LEU A 153 13.25 4.80 -7.23
N PRO A 154 13.16 5.81 -6.35
CA PRO A 154 12.85 7.19 -6.75
C PRO A 154 13.95 7.83 -7.62
N HIS A 155 15.18 7.33 -7.56
CA HIS A 155 16.34 7.85 -8.31
C HIS A 155 16.74 6.94 -9.48
N ALA A 156 15.82 6.14 -10.02
CA ALA A 156 16.11 5.32 -11.21
C ALA A 156 16.18 6.13 -12.52
N GLN A 157 15.77 7.40 -12.49
CA GLN A 157 15.87 8.29 -13.65
C GLN A 157 17.33 8.42 -14.13
N GLY A 158 17.59 7.95 -15.35
CA GLY A 158 18.92 7.98 -15.98
C GLY A 158 19.69 6.66 -15.93
N GLU A 159 19.15 5.62 -15.28
CA GLU A 159 19.68 4.27 -15.44
C GLU A 159 19.30 3.69 -16.81
N LEU A 160 20.18 2.87 -17.38
CA LEU A 160 19.89 2.21 -18.66
C LEU A 160 18.80 1.17 -18.43
N GLY A 161 17.62 1.48 -18.94
CA GLY A 161 16.48 0.59 -18.96
C GLY A 161 16.70 -0.64 -19.83
N LEU A 162 16.21 -1.79 -19.37
CA LEU A 162 16.11 -3.02 -20.14
C LEU A 162 14.80 -3.04 -20.92
N SER A 163 14.86 -3.52 -22.17
CA SER A 163 13.65 -3.89 -22.91
C SER A 163 12.92 -5.04 -22.20
N PRO A 164 11.61 -5.23 -22.45
CA PRO A 164 10.87 -6.37 -21.91
C PRO A 164 11.54 -7.73 -22.17
N SER A 165 12.16 -7.90 -23.35
CA SER A 165 12.86 -9.13 -23.72
C SER A 165 14.13 -9.38 -22.90
N GLU A 166 14.92 -8.33 -22.62
CA GLU A 166 16.15 -8.41 -21.83
C GLU A 166 15.83 -8.62 -20.36
N ALA A 167 14.83 -7.89 -19.87
CA ALA A 167 14.29 -8.01 -18.53
C ALA A 167 13.80 -9.44 -18.24
N ALA A 168 12.99 -10.01 -19.14
CA ALA A 168 12.47 -11.36 -19.01
C ALA A 168 13.59 -12.41 -18.95
N ARG A 169 14.63 -12.25 -19.78
CA ARG A 169 15.83 -13.10 -19.74
C ARG A 169 16.56 -12.99 -18.41
N ALA A 170 16.70 -11.78 -17.86
CA ALA A 170 17.38 -11.54 -16.59
C ALA A 170 16.69 -12.26 -15.43
N VAL A 171 15.35 -12.21 -15.37
CA VAL A 171 14.57 -12.86 -14.31
C VAL A 171 14.09 -14.27 -14.64
N LYS A 172 14.52 -14.84 -15.78
CA LYS A 172 14.17 -16.19 -16.25
C LYS A 172 12.65 -16.42 -16.35
N LEU A 173 11.91 -15.42 -16.82
CA LEU A 173 10.49 -15.52 -17.16
C LEU A 173 10.29 -15.42 -18.67
N SER A 174 9.11 -15.79 -19.17
CA SER A 174 8.73 -15.41 -20.53
C SER A 174 8.41 -13.91 -20.56
N GLU A 175 8.63 -13.28 -21.72
CA GLU A 175 8.31 -11.87 -21.90
C GLU A 175 6.82 -11.58 -21.66
N GLU A 176 5.94 -12.47 -22.12
CA GLU A 176 4.50 -12.39 -21.90
C GLU A 176 4.13 -12.36 -20.41
N VAL A 177 4.71 -13.25 -19.61
CA VAL A 177 4.44 -13.30 -18.16
C VAL A 177 4.97 -12.05 -17.47
N LEU A 178 6.18 -11.60 -17.82
CA LEU A 178 6.73 -10.39 -17.21
C LEU A 178 5.91 -9.14 -17.56
N ARG A 179 5.43 -9.03 -18.82
CA ARG A 179 4.55 -7.93 -19.24
C ARG A 179 3.23 -7.93 -18.48
N SER A 180 2.56 -9.08 -18.38
CA SER A 180 1.32 -9.20 -17.59
C SER A 180 1.56 -8.77 -16.13
N LEU A 181 2.63 -9.26 -15.50
CA LEU A 181 2.96 -8.86 -14.13
C LEU A 181 3.26 -7.36 -14.01
N ALA A 182 3.88 -6.74 -15.01
CA ALA A 182 4.12 -5.30 -15.02
C ALA A 182 2.82 -4.51 -15.20
N GLU A 183 1.96 -4.91 -16.14
CA GLU A 183 0.66 -4.29 -16.40
C GLU A 183 -0.27 -4.34 -15.18
N ASP A 184 -0.19 -5.42 -14.39
CA ASP A 184 -0.91 -5.57 -13.12
C ASP A 184 -0.23 -4.83 -11.95
N GLY A 185 0.88 -4.14 -12.18
CA GLY A 185 1.62 -3.39 -11.16
C GLY A 185 2.44 -4.26 -10.18
N ILE A 186 2.62 -5.54 -10.48
CA ILE A 186 3.29 -6.52 -9.61
C ILE A 186 4.80 -6.55 -9.84
N ALA A 187 5.24 -6.49 -11.10
CA ALA A 187 6.66 -6.41 -11.45
C ALA A 187 7.11 -4.93 -11.47
N PRO A 188 8.27 -4.59 -10.87
CA PRO A 188 8.76 -3.22 -10.89
C PRO A 188 9.11 -2.82 -12.32
N HIS A 189 8.53 -1.71 -12.77
CA HIS A 189 8.71 -1.17 -14.09
C HIS A 189 8.52 0.35 -14.06
N HIS A 190 8.97 1.00 -15.12
CA HIS A 190 8.74 2.41 -15.40
C HIS A 190 8.09 2.52 -16.78
N VAL A 191 7.38 3.62 -17.02
CA VAL A 191 6.79 3.93 -18.32
C VAL A 191 7.51 5.12 -18.93
N GLU A 192 8.24 4.88 -20.02
CA GLU A 192 8.96 5.92 -20.76
C GLU A 192 8.46 5.95 -22.19
N ASN A 193 7.99 7.11 -22.66
CA ASN A 193 7.42 7.28 -24.01
C ASN A 193 6.34 6.23 -24.35
N GLY A 194 5.54 5.82 -23.37
CA GLY A 194 4.48 4.83 -23.53
C GLY A 194 4.96 3.38 -23.66
N GLN A 195 6.22 3.09 -23.34
CA GLN A 195 6.79 1.74 -23.34
C GLN A 195 7.20 1.32 -21.92
N LEU A 196 7.06 0.02 -21.63
CA LEU A 196 7.56 -0.57 -20.40
C LEU A 196 9.08 -0.63 -20.44
N VAL A 197 9.71 -0.02 -19.43
CA VAL A 197 11.14 -0.01 -19.21
C VAL A 197 11.43 -0.62 -17.85
N PHE A 198 12.42 -1.51 -17.78
CA PHE A 198 12.75 -2.20 -16.54
C PHE A 198 14.15 -1.84 -16.05
N VAL A 199 14.32 -1.72 -14.74
CA VAL A 199 15.60 -1.41 -14.13
C VAL A 199 16.22 -2.68 -13.57
N ALA A 200 17.46 -3.00 -13.98
CA ALA A 200 18.10 -4.27 -13.65
C ALA A 200 18.21 -4.53 -12.14
N ARG A 201 18.56 -3.51 -11.35
CA ARG A 201 18.66 -3.64 -9.88
C ARG A 201 17.30 -3.86 -9.21
N GLU A 202 16.24 -3.25 -9.70
CA GLU A 202 14.88 -3.39 -9.16
C GLU A 202 14.37 -4.80 -9.44
N LEU A 203 14.54 -5.29 -10.68
CA LEU A 203 14.20 -6.66 -11.05
C LEU A 203 15.00 -7.69 -10.27
N ALA A 204 16.30 -7.47 -10.08
CA ALA A 204 17.15 -8.35 -9.29
C ALA A 204 16.69 -8.40 -7.81
N ALA A 205 16.36 -7.24 -7.22
CA ALA A 205 15.85 -7.16 -5.86
C ALA A 205 14.49 -7.87 -5.72
N TRP A 206 13.58 -7.64 -6.66
CA TRP A 206 12.26 -8.26 -6.73
C TRP A 206 12.37 -9.79 -6.83
N GLN A 207 13.14 -10.30 -7.81
CA GLN A 207 13.32 -11.75 -7.97
C GLN A 207 14.00 -12.38 -6.75
N THR A 208 15.08 -11.78 -6.26
CA THR A 208 15.87 -12.35 -5.15
C THR A 208 15.03 -12.39 -3.87
N THR A 209 14.30 -11.31 -3.58
CA THR A 209 13.47 -11.21 -2.37
C THR A 209 12.32 -12.20 -2.42
N LEU A 210 11.55 -12.25 -3.51
CA LEU A 210 10.43 -13.18 -3.62
C LEU A 210 10.90 -14.64 -3.65
N SER A 211 12.02 -14.93 -4.32
CA SER A 211 12.61 -16.28 -4.32
C SER A 211 13.00 -16.74 -2.92
N ARG A 212 13.58 -15.86 -2.10
CA ARG A 212 13.96 -16.17 -0.70
C ARG A 212 12.78 -16.71 0.11
N TYR A 213 11.58 -16.19 -0.14
CA TYR A 213 10.37 -16.57 0.60
C TYR A 213 9.48 -17.58 -0.14
N GLY A 214 9.89 -18.06 -1.32
CA GLY A 214 9.14 -19.03 -2.11
C GLY A 214 7.92 -18.43 -2.82
N LEU A 215 7.97 -17.14 -3.15
CA LEU A 215 6.87 -16.37 -3.73
C LEU A 215 7.14 -15.97 -5.19
N PHE A 216 8.20 -16.49 -5.82
CA PHE A 216 8.58 -16.12 -7.19
C PHE A 216 8.22 -17.23 -8.21
N PRO A 217 7.58 -16.90 -9.35
CA PRO A 217 6.92 -15.62 -9.62
C PRO A 217 5.70 -15.43 -8.69
N PRO A 218 5.31 -14.17 -8.40
CA PRO A 218 4.17 -13.90 -7.55
C PRO A 218 2.88 -14.44 -8.21
N VAL A 219 2.10 -15.20 -7.46
CA VAL A 219 0.84 -15.79 -7.94
C VAL A 219 -0.26 -14.75 -7.78
N GLN A 220 -0.95 -14.39 -8.87
CA GLN A 220 -2.18 -13.61 -8.77
C GLN A 220 -3.22 -14.39 -7.97
N ARG A 221 -3.73 -13.83 -6.87
CA ARG A 221 -5.05 -14.23 -6.38
C ARG A 221 -6.06 -13.67 -7.37
N ARG A 222 -6.66 -14.52 -8.21
CA ARG A 222 -7.86 -14.11 -8.97
C ARG A 222 -8.88 -13.58 -7.96
N PRO A 223 -9.48 -12.40 -8.15
CA PRO A 223 -10.64 -12.04 -7.38
C PRO A 223 -11.67 -13.15 -7.60
N GLY A 224 -12.07 -13.80 -6.51
CA GLY A 224 -13.01 -14.91 -6.56
C GLY A 224 -14.24 -14.46 -7.34
N ARG A 225 -14.57 -15.17 -8.42
CA ARG A 225 -15.95 -15.16 -8.92
C ARG A 225 -16.83 -15.53 -7.72
N PRO A 226 -17.89 -14.77 -7.39
CA PRO A 226 -18.88 -15.27 -6.47
C PRO A 226 -19.36 -16.61 -7.02
N SER A 227 -19.29 -17.64 -6.20
CA SER A 227 -19.78 -18.97 -6.54
C SER A 227 -21.30 -18.92 -6.44
N GLN A 228 -21.95 -18.86 -7.61
CA GLN A 228 -23.37 -19.08 -7.91
C GLN A 228 -24.40 -18.20 -7.19
#